data_AF-A0A7C5NQM1-F1
#
_entry.id   AF-A0A7C5NQM1-F1
#
_cell.length_a   1.000
_cell.length_b   1.000
_cell.length_c   1.000
_cell.angle_alpha   90.00
_cell.angle_beta   90.00
_cell.angle_gamma   90.00
#
_symmetry.space_group_name_H-M   'P 1'
#
loop_
_entity.id
_entity.type
_entity.pdbx_description
1 polymer ?
#
loop_
_entity_poly.entity_id
_entity_poly.type
_entity_poly.pdbx_seq_one_letter_code
_entity_poly.pdbx_strand_id
1 'polypeptide(L)'
;IPNNYLHYGDFDIAGIGIYLNEYKKHLGDKARFFIPKDIEETIKNGSRKRYDKQKINFKINEIEEKGLLKLIEIIKKEKKGLDQEYYINSQC
;
A
#
# COMPACT_ATOMS: atom_id res chain seq x y z
N ILE A 1 1.53 -2.52 24.58
CA ILE A 1 1.48 -3.68 23.65
C ILE A 1 2.89 -3.97 23.13
N PRO A 2 3.46 -5.18 23.36
CA PRO A 2 4.84 -5.51 22.99
C PRO A 2 5.02 -5.97 21.54
N ASN A 3 3.97 -6.44 20.87
CA ASN A 3 4.08 -7.07 19.55
C ASN A 3 4.14 -6.03 18.41
N ASN A 4 4.95 -6.34 17.40
CA ASN A 4 4.94 -5.61 16.13
C ASN A 4 3.65 -5.91 15.35
N TYR A 5 3.18 -4.92 14.61
CA TYR A 5 1.99 -5.00 13.77
C TYR A 5 2.40 -4.99 12.30
N LEU A 6 1.99 -6.02 11.57
CA LEU A 6 2.14 -6.08 10.11
C LEU A 6 0.77 -5.84 9.48
N HIS A 7 0.63 -4.72 8.80
CA HIS A 7 -0.59 -4.33 8.12
C HIS A 7 -0.67 -4.98 6.74
N TYR A 8 -1.79 -5.64 6.47
CA TYR A 8 -2.16 -6.14 5.16
C TYR A 8 -3.29 -5.26 4.63
N GLY A 9 -3.09 -4.66 3.46
CA GLY A 9 -4.06 -3.79 2.83
C GLY A 9 -3.84 -3.72 1.31
N ASP A 10 -4.75 -3.03 0.64
CA ASP A 10 -4.70 -2.85 -0.81
C ASP A 10 -3.47 -2.04 -1.23
N PHE A 11 -2.91 -2.40 -2.37
CA PHE A 11 -1.78 -1.73 -3.00
C PHE A 11 -2.27 -0.55 -3.84
N ASP A 12 -2.90 0.41 -3.17
CA ASP A 12 -3.41 1.64 -3.76
C ASP A 12 -3.26 2.83 -2.80
N ILE A 13 -3.64 4.03 -3.25
CA ILE A 13 -3.47 5.26 -2.46
C ILE A 13 -4.36 5.23 -1.22
N ALA A 14 -5.57 4.66 -1.31
CA ALA A 14 -6.48 4.56 -0.17
C ALA A 14 -5.96 3.60 0.90
N GLY A 15 -5.46 2.42 0.51
CA GLY A 15 -4.86 1.44 1.42
C GLY A 15 -3.66 2.00 2.17
N ILE A 16 -2.77 2.71 1.47
CA ILE A 16 -1.64 3.42 2.10
C ILE A 16 -2.15 4.50 3.06
N GLY A 17 -3.17 5.28 2.67
CA GLY A 17 -3.74 6.31 3.52
C GLY A 17 -4.36 5.76 4.81
N ILE A 18 -5.08 4.64 4.74
CA ILE A 18 -5.62 3.94 5.90
C ILE A 18 -4.49 3.49 6.82
N TYR A 19 -3.46 2.84 6.28
CA TYR A 19 -2.30 2.45 7.06
C TYR A 19 -1.66 3.63 7.80
N LEU A 20 -1.39 4.73 7.08
CA LEU A 20 -0.71 5.89 7.66
C LEU A 20 -1.55 6.57 8.75
N ASN A 21 -2.84 6.80 8.49
CA ASN A 21 -3.69 7.60 9.35
C ASN A 21 -4.26 6.81 10.54
N GLU A 22 -4.57 5.52 10.35
CA GLU A 22 -5.26 4.69 11.35
C GLU A 22 -4.33 3.73 12.10
N TYR A 23 -3.19 3.35 11.53
CA TYR A 23 -2.29 2.37 12.15
C TYR A 23 -0.93 2.97 12.49
N LYS A 24 -0.21 3.51 11.50
CA LYS A 24 1.12 4.10 11.69
C LYS A 24 1.09 5.25 12.69
N LYS A 25 0.07 6.11 12.62
CA LYS A 25 -0.15 7.21 13.57
C LYS A 25 -0.22 6.76 15.03
N HIS A 26 -0.79 5.59 15.30
CA HIS A 26 -1.00 5.09 16.67
C HIS A 26 0.08 4.12 17.14
N LEU A 27 0.70 3.38 16.22
CA LEU A 27 1.65 2.31 16.53
C LEU A 27 3.12 2.69 16.24
N GLY A 28 3.35 3.78 15.49
CA GLY A 28 4.69 4.28 15.14
C GLY A 28 5.55 3.20 14.48
N ASP A 29 6.78 3.03 14.96
CA ASP A 29 7.77 2.10 14.40
C ASP A 29 7.40 0.62 14.52
N LYS A 30 6.40 0.30 15.34
CA LYS A 30 5.90 -1.07 15.49
C LYS A 30 5.02 -1.50 14.31
N ALA A 31 4.45 -0.54 13.58
CA ALA A 31 3.65 -0.82 12.40
C ALA A 31 4.54 -0.85 11.15
N ARG A 32 4.28 -1.85 10.30
CA ARG A 32 4.85 -1.97 8.94
C ARG A 32 3.74 -2.33 7.97
N PHE A 33 3.83 -1.79 6.75
CA PHE A 33 2.96 -2.20 5.64
C PHE A 33 3.58 -3.41 4.92
N PHE A 34 2.82 -4.49 4.73
CA PHE A 34 3.27 -5.64 3.97
C PHE A 34 3.30 -5.32 2.48
N ILE A 35 4.46 -5.48 1.84
CA ILE A 35 4.64 -5.25 0.40
C ILE A 35 5.22 -6.53 -0.23
N PRO A 36 4.49 -7.22 -1.11
CA PRO A 36 4.99 -8.37 -1.86
C PRO A 36 6.20 -8.01 -2.71
N LYS A 37 7.12 -8.97 -2.87
CA LYS A 37 8.36 -8.76 -3.64
C LYS A 37 8.10 -8.54 -5.14
N ASP A 38 7.03 -9.12 -5.65
CA ASP A 38 6.59 -9.13 -7.04
C ASP A 38 5.55 -8.03 -7.35
N ILE A 39 5.33 -7.08 -6.42
CA ILE A 39 4.31 -6.03 -6.58
C ILE A 39 4.46 -5.20 -7.87
N GLU A 40 5.69 -5.02 -8.35
CA GLU A 40 5.96 -4.27 -9.59
C GLU A 40 5.39 -4.99 -10.84
N GLU A 41 5.32 -6.32 -10.82
CA GLU A 41 4.70 -7.12 -11.88
C GLU A 41 3.19 -7.26 -11.67
N THR A 42 2.76 -7.58 -10.46
CA THR A 42 1.35 -7.91 -10.19
C THR A 42 0.42 -6.69 -10.27
N ILE A 43 0.92 -5.49 -9.94
CA ILE A 43 0.11 -4.26 -10.02
C ILE A 43 -0.32 -3.93 -11.45
N LYS A 44 0.34 -4.50 -12.46
CA LYS A 44 -0.08 -4.41 -13.86
C LYS A 44 -1.45 -5.05 -14.09
N ASN A 45 -1.86 -5.99 -13.24
CA ASN A 45 -3.22 -6.57 -13.23
C ASN A 45 -4.23 -5.72 -12.44
N GLY A 46 -3.78 -4.61 -11.83
CA GLY A 46 -4.59 -3.71 -11.04
C GLY A 46 -5.53 -2.83 -11.86
N SER A 47 -6.42 -2.13 -11.16
CA SER A 47 -7.45 -1.27 -11.72
C SER A 47 -6.97 0.17 -11.87
N ARG A 48 -6.97 0.67 -13.12
CA ARG A 48 -6.78 2.09 -13.42
C ARG A 48 -7.92 2.95 -12.88
N LYS A 49 -9.16 2.45 -12.95
CA LYS A 49 -10.35 3.15 -12.45
C LYS A 49 -10.25 3.43 -10.94
N ARG A 50 -9.64 2.52 -10.17
CA ARG A 50 -9.37 2.75 -8.74
C ARG A 50 -8.39 3.89 -8.55
N TYR A 51 -7.26 3.86 -9.25
CA TYR A 51 -6.24 4.91 -9.21
C TYR A 51 -6.84 6.30 -9.51
N ASP A 52 -7.62 6.44 -10.59
CA ASP A 52 -8.16 7.73 -11.02
C ASP A 52 -9.20 8.32 -10.04
N LYS A 53 -9.89 7.47 -9.27
CA LYS A 53 -10.91 7.90 -8.30
C LYS A 53 -10.32 8.32 -6.96
N GLN A 54 -9.16 7.80 -6.61
CA GLN A 54 -8.57 7.99 -5.29
C GLN A 54 -7.83 9.32 -5.20
N LYS A 55 -7.92 9.96 -4.04
CA LYS A 55 -7.18 11.18 -3.72
C LYS A 55 -6.19 10.89 -2.61
N ILE A 56 -5.00 11.46 -2.73
CA ILE A 56 -3.98 11.39 -1.69
C ILE A 56 -4.48 12.19 -0.48
N ASN A 57 -4.55 11.54 0.68
CA ASN A 57 -4.97 12.14 1.95
C ASN A 57 -3.84 12.14 3.02
N PHE A 58 -2.59 11.94 2.58
CA PHE A 58 -1.40 11.91 3.42
C PHE A 58 -0.27 12.69 2.74
N LYS A 59 0.75 13.09 3.51
CA LYS A 59 1.89 13.81 2.97
C LYS A 59 3.02 12.84 2.65
N ILE A 60 3.35 12.69 1.38
CA ILE A 60 4.41 11.77 0.93
C ILE A 60 5.77 12.13 1.55
N ASN A 61 6.02 13.43 1.75
CA ASN A 61 7.28 13.93 2.29
C ASN A 61 7.50 13.56 3.78
N GLU A 62 6.44 13.15 4.48
CA GLU A 62 6.50 12.72 5.89
C GLU A 62 6.69 11.19 6.01
N ILE A 63 6.76 10.45 4.89
CA ILE A 63 6.93 9.00 4.89
C ILE A 63 8.43 8.65 4.94
N GLU A 64 8.86 8.01 6.01
CA GLU A 64 10.25 7.53 6.18
C GLU A 64 10.45 6.10 5.63
N GLU A 65 9.37 5.33 5.50
CA GLU A 65 9.42 3.94 5.08
C GLU A 65 9.72 3.83 3.57
N LYS A 66 10.99 3.50 3.23
CA LYS A 66 11.44 3.32 1.83
C LYS A 66 10.57 2.35 1.03
N GLY A 67 10.04 1.31 1.68
CA GLY A 67 9.11 0.36 1.04
C GLY A 67 7.84 1.04 0.56
N LEU A 68 7.22 1.88 1.41
CA LEU A 68 6.03 2.64 1.04
C LEU A 68 6.31 3.68 -0.03
N LEU A 69 7.43 4.39 0.05
CA LEU A 69 7.83 5.33 -1.00
C LEU A 69 7.96 4.61 -2.36
N LYS A 70 8.63 3.46 -2.39
CA LYS A 70 8.73 2.63 -3.60
C LYS A 70 7.36 2.16 -4.10
N LEU A 71 6.47 1.74 -3.20
CA LEU A 71 5.11 1.34 -3.59
C LEU A 71 4.33 2.50 -4.21
N ILE A 72 4.42 3.71 -3.64
CA ILE A 72 3.78 4.91 -4.19
C ILE A 72 4.33 5.23 -5.59
N GLU A 73 5.64 5.11 -5.80
CA GLU A 73 6.26 5.29 -7.11
C GLU A 73 5.74 4.28 -8.13
N ILE A 74 5.66 3.01 -7.75
CA ILE A 74 5.09 1.94 -8.59
C ILE A 74 3.64 2.25 -8.96
N ILE A 75 2.80 2.61 -7.98
CA ILE A 75 1.39 2.98 -8.19
C ILE A 75 1.28 4.17 -9.16
N LYS A 76 2.12 5.20 -9.01
CA LYS A 76 2.12 6.38 -9.89
C LYS A 76 2.63 6.08 -11.30
N LYS A 77 3.63 5.20 -11.43
CA LYS A 77 4.21 4.77 -12.70
C LYS A 77 3.19 3.97 -13.51
N GLU A 78 2.61 2.93 -12.90
CA GLU A 78 1.64 2.05 -13.56
C GLU A 78 0.24 2.68 -13.64
N LYS A 79 -0.05 3.65 -12.76
CA LYS A 79 -1.34 4.33 -12.59
C LYS A 79 -2.48 3.32 -12.39
N LYS A 80 -2.24 2.35 -11.50
CA LYS A 80 -3.13 1.23 -11.16
C LYS A 80 -3.09 1.00 -9.65
N GLY A 81 -4.22 0.59 -9.08
CA GLY A 81 -4.31 0.06 -7.72
C GLY A 81 -4.65 -1.43 -7.75
N LEU A 82 -4.04 -2.22 -6.87
CA LEU A 82 -4.24 -3.68 -6.82
C LEU A 82 -4.83 -4.11 -5.47
N ASP A 83 -5.88 -4.90 -5.51
CA ASP A 83 -6.53 -5.45 -4.31
C ASP A 83 -5.66 -6.54 -3.69
N GLN A 84 -5.61 -6.60 -2.35
CA GLN A 84 -4.85 -7.63 -1.65
C GLN A 84 -5.30 -9.06 -2.04
N GLU A 85 -6.61 -9.23 -2.29
CA GLU A 85 -7.23 -10.50 -2.67
C GLU A 85 -6.65 -11.12 -3.96
N TYR A 86 -5.98 -10.32 -4.80
CA TYR A 86 -5.24 -10.84 -5.95
C TYR A 86 -4.30 -11.99 -5.56
N TYR A 87 -3.62 -11.88 -4.42
CA TYR A 87 -2.66 -12.91 -3.95
C TYR A 87 -3.32 -14.13 -3.33
N ILE A 88 -4.62 -14.07 -3.03
CA ILE A 88 -5.40 -15.20 -2.54
C ILE A 88 -5.95 -15.99 -3.74
N ASN A 89 -6.48 -15.27 -4.73
CA ASN A 89 -7.16 -15.86 -5.87
C ASN A 89 -6.21 -16.33 -6.99
N SER A 90 -4.96 -15.83 -7.01
CA SER A 90 -3.96 -16.22 -8.03
C SER A 90 -3.24 -17.54 -7.71
N GLN A 91 -3.63 -18.27 -6.67
CA GLN A 91 -3.07 -19.58 -6.30
C GLN A 91 -3.86 -20.78 -6.84
N CYS A 92 -4.74 -20.58 -7.83
CA CYS A 92 -5.52 -21.63 -8.48
C CYS A 92 -4.86 -22.12 -9.78
#